data_AF-A0A2N7Q0W7-F1
#
_entry.id   AF-A0A2N7Q0W7-F1
#
_cell.length_a   1.000
_cell.length_b   1.000
_cell.length_c   1.000
_cell.angle_alpha   90.00
_cell.angle_beta   90.00
_cell.angle_gamma   90.00
#
_symmetry.space_group_name_H-M   'P 1'
#
loop_
_entity.id
_entity.type
_entity.pdbx_description
1 polymer ?
#
loop_
_entity_poly.entity_id
_entity_poly.type
_entity_poly.pdbx_seq_one_letter_code
_entity_poly.pdbx_strand_id
1 'polypeptide(L)'
;MLGVKKLVLYCKIISPMFMGVDGRSAELRPSGFKGMMRFWWRAMKSDKDVERLRNEENKIFGGVNKDEGKSKINIRIYPIGRLDIENSLKKIYSLDFYYDKISDSIKGKDVGSGYLLYSVMNRQFIKDGCKFKIEVSSFYEEAFKNAVASLWASIYLGGFGSRSRRGAGNISVEGVDGDTYGIDFKLSIGKQDNIVSWLKENLEKCLNMLNGAVSKDPNIAYSNISNLILRISKSSFRDWKEALNDIGNRYFNFRLKNKHKILEVGVFGLPVLHRNKDKVIAVKEFASGRKVKINRRSSPIIFKLIYTQNMYFWLLIRLNGKFLEDGFLITLDKQQENKPSSKIEPNYKIIDAFWESLKAYSEEYVLKG
;
A
#
# COMPACT_ATOMS: atom_id res chain seq x y z
N MET A 1 1.12 -37.92 -10.39
CA MET A 1 0.28 -36.73 -10.62
C MET A 1 0.59 -35.72 -9.54
N LEU A 2 1.06 -34.51 -9.88
CA LEU A 2 1.15 -33.43 -8.89
C LEU A 2 -0.28 -33.04 -8.50
N GLY A 3 -0.64 -33.24 -7.23
CA GLY A 3 -1.93 -32.81 -6.70
C GLY A 3 -2.06 -31.28 -6.78
N VAL A 4 -3.26 -30.79 -7.07
CA VAL A 4 -3.53 -29.33 -7.05
C VAL A 4 -3.35 -28.83 -5.61
N LYS A 5 -2.41 -27.91 -5.43
CA LYS A 5 -2.28 -27.16 -4.17
C LYS A 5 -3.29 -26.03 -4.15
N LYS A 6 -3.92 -25.80 -3.00
CA LYS A 6 -5.04 -24.87 -2.85
C LYS A 6 -5.02 -24.19 -1.48
N LEU A 7 -5.30 -22.90 -1.47
CA LEU A 7 -5.55 -22.08 -0.29
C LEU A 7 -6.87 -21.33 -0.50
N VAL A 8 -7.75 -21.37 0.49
CA VAL A 8 -8.98 -20.58 0.53
C VAL A 8 -8.98 -19.73 1.79
N LEU A 9 -9.08 -18.41 1.61
CA LEU A 9 -9.22 -17.45 2.71
C LEU A 9 -10.63 -16.89 2.72
N TYR A 10 -11.26 -16.87 3.89
CA TYR A 10 -12.55 -16.22 4.13
C TYR A 10 -12.24 -14.85 4.70
N CYS A 11 -12.57 -13.81 3.95
CA CYS A 11 -12.15 -12.45 4.22
C CYS A 11 -13.35 -11.54 4.49
N LYS A 12 -13.12 -10.52 5.31
CA LYS A 12 -14.02 -9.39 5.55
C LYS A 12 -13.31 -8.11 5.18
N ILE A 13 -13.99 -7.21 4.46
CA ILE A 13 -13.50 -5.86 4.19
C ILE A 13 -13.58 -5.06 5.49
N ILE A 14 -12.48 -4.48 5.95
CA ILE A 14 -12.42 -3.72 7.20
C ILE A 14 -12.31 -2.21 7.00
N SER A 15 -11.99 -1.76 5.78
CA SER A 15 -12.08 -0.35 5.38
C SER A 15 -12.58 -0.24 3.93
N PRO A 16 -13.28 0.86 3.55
CA PRO A 16 -13.93 1.01 2.25
C PRO A 16 -13.02 0.64 1.08
N MET A 17 -13.48 -0.22 0.19
CA MET A 17 -12.68 -0.72 -0.94
C MET A 17 -13.11 -0.08 -2.25
N PHE A 18 -12.19 0.66 -2.87
CA PHE A 18 -12.39 1.32 -4.16
C PHE A 18 -11.71 0.53 -5.29
N MET A 19 -12.38 -0.51 -5.79
CA MET A 19 -11.84 -1.39 -6.83
C MET A 19 -12.81 -1.47 -8.01
N GLY A 20 -12.32 -1.30 -9.24
CA GLY A 20 -13.12 -1.35 -10.47
C GLY A 20 -12.28 -0.94 -11.69
N VAL A 21 -12.78 -1.20 -12.90
CA VAL A 21 -12.06 -0.96 -14.17
C VAL A 21 -11.97 0.52 -14.51
N ASP A 22 -13.11 1.20 -14.46
CA ASP A 22 -13.34 2.54 -14.98
C ASP A 22 -13.06 3.64 -13.94
N GLY A 23 -12.67 3.24 -12.73
CA GLY A 23 -12.51 4.15 -11.61
C GLY A 23 -13.83 4.72 -11.08
N ARG A 24 -14.99 4.22 -11.52
CA ARG A 24 -16.31 4.66 -11.05
C ARG A 24 -17.08 3.53 -10.42
N SER A 25 -17.18 2.40 -11.10
CA SER A 25 -17.79 1.15 -10.63
C SER A 25 -17.00 0.49 -9.51
N ALA A 26 -17.70 -0.23 -8.62
CA ALA A 26 -17.12 -1.03 -7.55
C ALA A 26 -17.34 -2.52 -7.78
N GLU A 27 -16.27 -3.31 -7.85
CA GLU A 27 -16.31 -4.77 -7.97
C GLU A 27 -15.05 -5.43 -7.37
N LEU A 28 -15.18 -6.69 -6.95
CA LEU A 28 -14.03 -7.51 -6.54
C LEU A 28 -13.38 -8.16 -7.76
N ARG A 29 -12.17 -7.70 -8.13
CA ARG A 29 -11.46 -8.18 -9.33
C ARG A 29 -10.25 -9.04 -8.99
N PRO A 30 -10.17 -10.30 -9.44
CA PRO A 30 -8.99 -11.13 -9.24
C PRO A 30 -7.69 -10.49 -9.76
N SER A 31 -7.76 -9.72 -10.87
CA SER A 31 -6.61 -8.99 -11.43
C SER A 31 -6.07 -7.91 -10.49
N GLY A 32 -6.93 -7.23 -9.71
CA GLY A 32 -6.54 -6.25 -8.72
C GLY A 32 -5.77 -6.88 -7.56
N PHE A 33 -6.23 -8.04 -7.07
CA PHE A 33 -5.54 -8.82 -6.04
C PHE A 33 -4.19 -9.34 -6.56
N LYS A 34 -4.17 -9.92 -7.76
CA LYS A 34 -2.94 -10.43 -8.39
C LYS A 34 -1.90 -9.33 -8.61
N GLY A 35 -2.32 -8.11 -8.96
CA GLY A 35 -1.44 -6.96 -9.09
C GLY A 35 -0.75 -6.57 -7.77
N MET A 36 -1.47 -6.66 -6.64
CA MET A 36 -0.88 -6.44 -5.31
C MET A 36 0.06 -7.57 -4.92
N MET A 37 -0.31 -8.82 -5.19
CA MET A 37 0.57 -9.98 -4.94
C MET A 37 1.90 -9.83 -5.69
N ARG A 38 1.87 -9.46 -6.98
CA ARG A 38 3.07 -9.17 -7.77
C ARG A 38 3.96 -8.08 -7.15
N PHE A 39 3.34 -6.99 -6.70
CA PHE A 39 4.08 -5.90 -6.05
C PHE A 39 4.79 -6.39 -4.78
N TRP A 40 4.08 -7.10 -3.90
CA TRP A 40 4.66 -7.60 -2.66
C TRP A 40 5.65 -8.73 -2.87
N TRP A 41 5.45 -9.57 -3.89
CA TRP A 41 6.43 -10.56 -4.31
C TRP A 41 7.76 -9.90 -4.66
N ARG A 42 7.76 -8.87 -5.52
CA ARG A 42 8.97 -8.11 -5.87
C ARG A 42 9.60 -7.45 -4.65
N ALA A 43 8.76 -6.86 -3.78
CA ALA A 43 9.24 -6.17 -2.58
C ALA A 43 9.93 -7.13 -1.59
N MET A 44 9.45 -8.36 -1.45
CA MET A 44 10.04 -9.42 -0.61
C MET A 44 11.26 -10.08 -1.24
N LYS A 45 11.24 -10.32 -2.56
CA LYS A 45 12.39 -10.85 -3.30
C LYS A 45 13.58 -9.90 -3.23
N SER A 46 13.34 -8.60 -3.42
CA SER A 46 14.35 -7.54 -3.33
C SER A 46 15.63 -7.84 -4.15
N ASP A 47 15.50 -8.55 -5.26
CA ASP A 47 16.61 -8.92 -6.12
C ASP A 47 17.26 -7.69 -6.77
N LYS A 48 18.59 -7.65 -6.81
CA LYS A 48 19.39 -6.60 -7.44
C LYS A 48 19.32 -6.64 -8.97
N ASP A 49 19.18 -7.84 -9.52
CA ASP A 49 19.04 -8.03 -10.95
C ASP A 49 17.55 -7.91 -11.33
N VAL A 50 17.20 -6.76 -11.92
CA VAL A 50 15.82 -6.45 -12.34
C VAL A 50 15.33 -7.37 -13.46
N GLU A 51 16.23 -7.82 -14.35
CA GLU A 51 15.88 -8.74 -15.44
C GLU A 51 15.61 -10.13 -14.87
N ARG A 52 16.46 -10.62 -13.97
CA ARG A 52 16.21 -11.89 -13.25
C ARG A 52 14.90 -11.85 -12.47
N LEU A 53 14.66 -10.76 -11.72
CA LEU A 53 13.42 -10.55 -10.97
C LEU A 53 12.19 -10.62 -11.88
N ARG A 54 12.24 -9.94 -13.03
CA ARG A 54 11.16 -9.92 -14.03
C ARG A 54 10.92 -11.32 -14.60
N ASN A 55 11.99 -12.03 -14.95
CA ASN A 55 11.91 -13.39 -15.50
C ASN A 55 11.31 -14.37 -14.49
N GLU A 56 11.69 -14.28 -13.20
CA GLU A 56 11.08 -15.08 -12.13
C GLU A 56 9.61 -14.71 -11.89
N GLU A 57 9.26 -13.42 -11.87
CA GLU A 57 7.87 -12.97 -11.74
C GLU A 57 7.01 -13.56 -12.85
N ASN A 58 7.48 -13.51 -14.09
CA ASN A 58 6.80 -14.03 -15.26
C ASN A 58 6.58 -15.55 -15.18
N LYS A 59 7.57 -16.30 -14.67
CA LYS A 59 7.45 -17.75 -14.46
C LYS A 59 6.33 -18.12 -13.46
N ILE A 60 5.98 -17.23 -12.54
CA ILE A 60 4.94 -17.47 -11.52
C ILE A 60 3.59 -16.88 -11.96
N PHE A 61 3.57 -15.58 -12.22
CA PHE A 61 2.36 -14.80 -12.45
C PHE A 61 1.96 -14.71 -13.92
N GLY A 62 2.77 -15.26 -14.83
CA GLY A 62 2.63 -15.15 -16.29
C GLY A 62 3.17 -13.81 -16.80
N GLY A 63 3.26 -13.64 -18.12
CA GLY A 63 3.62 -12.37 -18.73
C GLY A 63 2.70 -11.98 -19.89
N VAL A 64 3.07 -10.93 -20.60
CA VAL A 64 2.32 -10.36 -21.74
C VAL A 64 3.08 -10.43 -23.06
N ASN A 65 4.38 -10.71 -23.04
CA ASN A 65 5.19 -10.82 -24.24
C ASN A 65 5.02 -12.18 -24.92
N LYS A 66 5.32 -12.26 -26.22
CA LYS A 66 5.15 -13.48 -27.05
C LYS A 66 5.84 -14.71 -26.46
N ASP A 67 6.97 -14.52 -25.77
CA ASP A 67 7.78 -15.58 -25.16
C ASP A 67 7.45 -15.83 -23.68
N GLU A 68 6.48 -15.09 -23.12
CA GLU A 68 6.08 -15.21 -21.72
C GLU A 68 4.85 -16.13 -21.59
N GLY A 69 4.99 -17.23 -20.85
CA GLY A 69 3.93 -18.22 -20.66
C GLY A 69 2.73 -17.75 -19.83
N LYS A 70 1.66 -18.56 -19.86
CA LYS A 70 0.49 -18.38 -18.98
C LYS A 70 0.89 -18.47 -17.51
N SER A 71 0.13 -17.80 -16.65
CA SER A 71 0.37 -17.85 -15.21
C SER A 71 0.27 -19.27 -14.67
N LYS A 72 1.23 -19.65 -13.81
CA LYS A 72 1.20 -20.92 -13.07
C LYS A 72 0.27 -20.90 -11.87
N ILE A 73 -0.29 -19.73 -11.54
CA ILE A 73 -1.21 -19.56 -10.41
C ILE A 73 -2.60 -19.17 -10.93
N ASN A 74 -3.62 -19.73 -10.31
CA ASN A 74 -4.99 -19.32 -10.50
C ASN A 74 -5.48 -18.59 -9.24
N ILE A 75 -6.15 -17.46 -9.41
CA ILE A 75 -6.77 -16.70 -8.33
C ILE A 75 -8.22 -16.44 -8.66
N ARG A 76 -9.11 -16.77 -7.73
CA ARG A 76 -10.55 -16.53 -7.84
C ARG A 76 -11.04 -15.79 -6.61
N ILE A 77 -11.97 -14.86 -6.80
CA ILE A 77 -12.54 -14.03 -5.75
C ILE A 77 -14.05 -14.18 -5.81
N TYR A 78 -14.66 -14.55 -4.69
CA TYR A 78 -16.09 -14.85 -4.62
C TYR A 78 -16.75 -14.05 -3.49
N PRO A 79 -17.66 -13.11 -3.79
CA PRO A 79 -18.51 -12.51 -2.76
C PRO A 79 -19.25 -13.59 -1.95
N ILE A 80 -19.34 -13.40 -0.64
CA ILE A 80 -20.24 -14.19 0.22
C ILE A 80 -21.47 -13.32 0.47
N GLY A 81 -22.54 -13.61 -0.27
CA GLY A 81 -23.74 -12.77 -0.31
C GLY A 81 -23.60 -11.57 -1.26
N ARG A 82 -24.55 -10.63 -1.15
CA ARG A 82 -24.57 -9.41 -1.97
C ARG A 82 -23.52 -8.43 -1.47
N LEU A 83 -22.72 -7.88 -2.37
CA LEU A 83 -21.82 -6.77 -2.05
C LEU A 83 -22.66 -5.50 -1.79
N ASP A 84 -22.44 -4.88 -0.63
CA ASP A 84 -22.98 -3.56 -0.31
C ASP A 84 -22.11 -2.50 -1.03
N ILE A 85 -22.60 -2.04 -2.17
CA ILE A 85 -21.93 -1.06 -3.04
C ILE A 85 -22.62 0.28 -2.84
N GLU A 86 -21.85 1.24 -2.38
CA GLU A 86 -22.32 2.58 -2.05
C GLU A 86 -21.54 3.64 -2.82
N ASN A 87 -22.06 4.86 -2.83
CA ASN A 87 -21.40 6.04 -3.37
C ASN A 87 -21.28 7.14 -2.31
N SER A 88 -20.44 8.14 -2.57
CA SER A 88 -20.34 9.32 -1.69
C SER A 88 -19.92 8.98 -0.25
N LEU A 89 -18.64 8.59 -0.08
CA LEU A 89 -18.07 8.13 1.19
C LEU A 89 -18.43 9.04 2.38
N LYS A 90 -18.32 10.36 2.17
CA LYS A 90 -18.62 11.37 3.19
C LYS A 90 -20.06 11.24 3.73
N LYS A 91 -21.04 11.03 2.84
CA LYS A 91 -22.46 10.92 3.20
C LYS A 91 -22.73 9.61 3.94
N ILE A 92 -22.28 8.49 3.37
CA ILE A 92 -22.56 7.14 3.89
C ILE A 92 -22.00 6.94 5.30
N TYR A 93 -20.83 7.50 5.58
CA TYR A 93 -20.18 7.39 6.88
C TYR A 93 -20.35 8.61 7.79
N SER A 94 -21.13 9.61 7.34
CA SER A 94 -21.36 10.88 8.05
C SER A 94 -20.06 11.57 8.46
N LEU A 95 -19.08 11.62 7.56
CA LEU A 95 -17.77 12.23 7.84
C LEU A 95 -17.90 13.76 7.94
N ASP A 96 -17.51 14.31 9.08
CA ASP A 96 -17.52 15.74 9.38
C ASP A 96 -16.19 16.40 8.97
N PHE A 97 -16.15 16.87 7.72
CA PHE A 97 -15.11 17.79 7.28
C PHE A 97 -15.62 18.70 6.16
N TYR A 98 -15.11 19.91 6.06
CA TYR A 98 -15.44 20.86 5.00
C TYR A 98 -14.23 21.71 4.64
N TYR A 99 -14.23 22.26 3.43
CA TYR A 99 -13.20 23.20 3.02
C TYR A 99 -13.61 24.61 3.45
N ASP A 100 -12.81 25.22 4.33
CA ASP A 100 -12.97 26.61 4.71
C ASP A 100 -12.19 27.51 3.75
N LYS A 101 -12.93 28.34 3.00
CA LYS A 101 -12.36 29.29 2.04
C LYS A 101 -11.54 30.39 2.72
N ILE A 102 -11.87 30.75 3.96
CA ILE A 102 -11.23 31.86 4.67
C ILE A 102 -9.83 31.46 5.12
N SER A 103 -9.70 30.32 5.81
CA SER A 103 -8.39 29.82 6.24
C SER A 103 -7.63 29.06 5.15
N ASP A 104 -8.27 28.85 4.00
CA ASP A 104 -7.81 27.99 2.91
C ASP A 104 -7.25 26.64 3.42
N SER A 105 -8.12 25.94 4.15
CA SER A 105 -7.81 24.66 4.77
C SER A 105 -9.06 23.82 4.98
N ILE A 106 -8.90 22.51 5.15
CA ILE A 106 -9.99 21.62 5.53
C ILE A 106 -10.15 21.69 7.07
N LYS A 107 -11.40 21.82 7.55
CA LYS A 107 -11.79 21.84 8.96
C LYS A 107 -12.84 20.75 9.24
N GLY A 108 -13.04 20.42 10.52
CA GLY A 108 -14.02 19.42 10.99
C GLY A 108 -13.37 18.34 11.86
N LYS A 109 -14.18 17.37 12.32
CA LYS A 109 -13.71 16.28 13.19
C LYS A 109 -13.00 15.17 12.41
N ASP A 110 -13.38 14.93 11.15
CA ASP A 110 -12.90 13.82 10.30
C ASP A 110 -11.91 14.27 9.21
N VAL A 111 -11.17 15.35 9.47
CA VAL A 111 -10.22 15.95 8.51
C VAL A 111 -9.16 14.95 8.06
N GLY A 112 -8.66 14.10 8.96
CA GLY A 112 -7.63 13.11 8.67
C GLY A 112 -8.07 12.08 7.65
N SER A 113 -9.23 11.45 7.90
CA SER A 113 -9.87 10.51 6.96
C SER A 113 -10.24 11.21 5.65
N GLY A 114 -10.77 12.43 5.76
CA GLY A 114 -11.04 13.33 4.65
C GLY A 114 -9.83 13.53 3.73
N TYR A 115 -8.69 13.85 4.33
CA TYR A 115 -7.44 14.16 3.64
C TYR A 115 -6.78 12.92 3.02
N LEU A 116 -6.79 11.77 3.70
CA LEU A 116 -6.19 10.55 3.15
C LEU A 116 -6.97 10.00 1.96
N LEU A 117 -8.30 10.11 1.99
CA LEU A 117 -9.21 9.52 1.01
C LEU A 117 -9.78 10.54 0.00
N TYR A 118 -9.27 11.78 -0.03
CA TYR A 118 -9.91 12.89 -0.77
C TYR A 118 -10.24 12.57 -2.25
N SER A 119 -9.37 11.85 -2.97
CA SER A 119 -9.57 11.61 -4.42
C SER A 119 -10.54 10.49 -4.74
N VAL A 120 -11.07 9.81 -3.72
CA VAL A 120 -12.01 8.70 -3.90
C VAL A 120 -13.37 8.98 -3.26
N MET A 121 -13.55 10.16 -2.65
CA MET A 121 -14.77 10.54 -1.92
C MET A 121 -16.07 10.35 -2.70
N ASN A 122 -16.05 10.62 -4.01
CA ASN A 122 -17.23 10.58 -4.88
C ASN A 122 -17.30 9.33 -5.77
N ARG A 123 -16.43 8.33 -5.53
CA ARG A 123 -16.44 7.07 -6.30
C ARG A 123 -17.36 6.05 -5.65
N GLN A 124 -17.83 5.06 -6.42
CA GLN A 124 -18.45 3.89 -5.80
C GLN A 124 -17.39 3.07 -5.05
N PHE A 125 -17.81 2.43 -3.97
CA PHE A 125 -16.96 1.56 -3.17
C PHE A 125 -17.76 0.41 -2.59
N ILE A 126 -17.05 -0.67 -2.26
CA ILE A 126 -17.59 -1.76 -1.47
C ILE A 126 -17.44 -1.38 0.01
N LYS A 127 -18.54 -1.39 0.74
CA LYS A 127 -18.60 -1.02 2.16
C LYS A 127 -17.77 -1.97 3.03
N ASP A 128 -17.24 -1.47 4.15
CA ASP A 128 -16.70 -2.37 5.17
C ASP A 128 -17.81 -3.29 5.70
N GLY A 129 -17.42 -4.45 6.22
CA GLY A 129 -18.35 -5.50 6.62
C GLY A 129 -18.63 -6.56 5.56
N CYS A 130 -18.50 -6.23 4.27
CA CYS A 130 -18.71 -7.19 3.18
C CYS A 130 -17.73 -8.36 3.28
N LYS A 131 -18.25 -9.59 3.08
CA LYS A 131 -17.47 -10.83 3.15
C LYS A 131 -17.25 -11.42 1.76
N PHE A 132 -16.11 -12.09 1.58
CA PHE A 132 -15.76 -12.75 0.32
C PHE A 132 -14.71 -13.84 0.55
N LYS A 133 -14.54 -14.75 -0.41
CA LYS A 133 -13.48 -15.76 -0.41
C LYS A 133 -12.39 -15.38 -1.41
N ILE A 134 -11.13 -15.61 -1.03
CA ILE A 134 -9.98 -15.62 -1.95
C ILE A 134 -9.56 -17.07 -2.10
N GLU A 135 -9.61 -17.60 -3.33
CA GLU A 135 -9.08 -18.92 -3.66
C GLU A 135 -7.81 -18.75 -4.50
N VAL A 136 -6.70 -19.33 -4.05
CA VAL A 136 -5.46 -19.45 -4.82
C VAL A 136 -5.18 -20.93 -5.03
N SER A 137 -4.83 -21.32 -6.26
CA SER A 137 -4.42 -22.69 -6.56
C SER A 137 -3.33 -22.77 -7.62
N SER A 138 -2.57 -23.86 -7.61
CA SER A 138 -1.56 -24.16 -8.62
C SER A 138 -1.23 -25.67 -8.64
N PHE A 139 -0.80 -26.15 -9.80
CA PHE A 139 -0.16 -27.46 -9.95
C PHE A 139 1.35 -27.42 -9.68
N TYR A 140 1.93 -26.22 -9.53
CA TYR A 140 3.35 -26.00 -9.34
C TYR A 140 3.61 -25.51 -7.92
N GLU A 141 4.14 -26.39 -7.08
CA GLU A 141 4.36 -26.12 -5.66
C GLU A 141 5.15 -24.82 -5.41
N GLU A 142 6.24 -24.59 -6.15
CA GLU A 142 7.03 -23.37 -5.99
C GLU A 142 6.23 -22.12 -6.38
N ALA A 143 5.43 -22.15 -7.45
CA ALA A 143 4.58 -21.02 -7.81
C ALA A 143 3.49 -20.79 -6.75
N PHE A 144 2.97 -21.86 -6.15
CA PHE A 144 1.97 -21.80 -5.09
C PHE A 144 2.53 -21.18 -3.81
N LYS A 145 3.69 -21.65 -3.31
CA LYS A 145 4.42 -21.06 -2.18
C LYS A 145 4.65 -19.55 -2.38
N ASN A 146 5.13 -19.17 -3.57
CA ASN A 146 5.34 -17.77 -3.90
C ASN A 146 4.03 -16.95 -3.86
N ALA A 147 2.93 -17.52 -4.33
CA ALA A 147 1.62 -16.88 -4.26
C ALA A 147 1.08 -16.76 -2.83
N VAL A 148 1.24 -17.79 -1.99
CA VAL A 148 0.82 -17.78 -0.59
C VAL A 148 1.56 -16.68 0.18
N ALA A 149 2.90 -16.65 0.13
CA ALA A 149 3.70 -15.61 0.78
C ALA A 149 3.32 -14.20 0.30
N SER A 150 3.15 -14.03 -1.02
CA SER A 150 2.78 -12.74 -1.62
C SER A 150 1.37 -12.28 -1.26
N LEU A 151 0.43 -13.22 -1.10
CA LEU A 151 -0.92 -12.92 -0.65
C LEU A 151 -0.91 -12.47 0.81
N TRP A 152 -0.15 -13.14 1.68
CA TRP A 152 0.00 -12.74 3.08
C TRP A 152 0.51 -11.29 3.19
N ALA A 153 1.61 -10.97 2.52
CA ALA A 153 2.17 -9.61 2.51
C ALA A 153 1.19 -8.59 1.92
N SER A 154 0.42 -8.96 0.89
CA SER A 154 -0.62 -8.09 0.33
C SER A 154 -1.71 -7.73 1.32
N ILE A 155 -2.10 -8.67 2.18
CA ILE A 155 -3.15 -8.49 3.19
C ILE A 155 -2.63 -7.68 4.38
N TYR A 156 -1.44 -8.02 4.88
CA TYR A 156 -0.94 -7.51 6.16
C TYR A 156 -0.04 -6.30 6.06
N LEU A 157 0.70 -6.15 4.96
CA LEU A 157 1.58 -4.99 4.73
C LEU A 157 0.99 -4.01 3.71
N GLY A 158 -0.05 -4.41 2.98
CA GLY A 158 -0.70 -3.64 1.93
C GLY A 158 -2.21 -3.46 2.08
N GLY A 159 -2.87 -3.34 0.94
CA GLY A 159 -4.33 -3.22 0.82
C GLY A 159 -4.73 -3.27 -0.66
N PHE A 160 -6.02 -3.33 -0.93
CA PHE A 160 -6.54 -3.58 -2.27
C PHE A 160 -7.32 -2.39 -2.83
N GLY A 161 -7.15 -2.13 -4.12
CA GLY A 161 -7.85 -1.03 -4.81
C GLY A 161 -7.19 0.33 -4.65
N SER A 162 -7.94 1.37 -5.00
CA SER A 162 -7.47 2.75 -4.99
C SER A 162 -7.29 3.26 -3.56
N ARG A 163 -6.27 4.10 -3.35
CA ARG A 163 -5.89 4.62 -2.02
C ARG A 163 -5.53 3.53 -1.00
N SER A 164 -5.15 2.33 -1.44
CA SER A 164 -4.68 1.27 -0.54
C SER A 164 -3.45 1.62 0.28
N ARG A 165 -2.57 2.49 -0.23
CA ARG A 165 -1.44 3.05 0.53
C ARG A 165 -1.84 4.14 1.54
N ARG A 166 -3.13 4.50 1.59
CA ARG A 166 -3.71 5.56 2.43
C ARG A 166 -4.84 5.00 3.32
N GLY A 167 -4.81 3.70 3.63
CA GLY A 167 -5.74 3.04 4.57
C GLY A 167 -7.05 2.50 3.96
N ALA A 168 -7.29 2.65 2.66
CA ALA A 168 -8.47 2.08 2.00
C ALA A 168 -8.29 0.59 1.64
N GLY A 169 -9.39 -0.15 1.53
CA GLY A 169 -9.41 -1.52 1.03
C GLY A 169 -8.54 -2.50 1.83
N ASN A 170 -8.44 -2.29 3.14
CA ASN A 170 -7.87 -3.28 4.03
C ASN A 170 -8.89 -4.38 4.32
N ILE A 171 -8.41 -5.60 4.53
CA ILE A 171 -9.25 -6.77 4.82
C ILE A 171 -8.71 -7.51 6.05
N SER A 172 -9.58 -8.25 6.72
CA SER A 172 -9.22 -9.24 7.75
C SER A 172 -9.58 -10.64 7.25
N VAL A 173 -8.81 -11.64 7.66
CA VAL A 173 -9.10 -13.05 7.38
C VAL A 173 -9.79 -13.64 8.60
N GLU A 174 -10.96 -14.25 8.39
CA GLU A 174 -11.80 -14.85 9.44
C GLU A 174 -11.68 -16.39 9.46
N GLY A 175 -11.28 -16.99 8.33
CA GLY A 175 -11.12 -18.44 8.17
C GLY A 175 -10.12 -18.79 7.07
N VAL A 176 -9.54 -19.98 7.18
CA VAL A 176 -8.46 -20.47 6.31
C VAL A 176 -8.68 -21.96 6.08
N ASP A 177 -8.75 -22.38 4.81
CA ASP A 177 -8.75 -23.79 4.41
C ASP A 177 -7.60 -24.06 3.43
N GLY A 178 -6.97 -25.24 3.53
CA GLY A 178 -5.93 -25.69 2.60
C GLY A 178 -4.49 -25.40 3.04
N ASP A 179 -3.57 -25.41 2.09
CA ASP A 179 -2.13 -25.38 2.33
C ASP A 179 -1.61 -23.95 2.57
N THR A 180 -1.14 -23.67 3.79
CA THR A 180 -0.52 -22.37 4.15
C THR A 180 1.00 -22.43 4.30
N TYR A 181 1.57 -23.63 4.37
CA TYR A 181 2.98 -23.87 4.71
C TYR A 181 3.42 -23.21 6.02
N GLY A 182 2.54 -23.27 7.04
CA GLY A 182 2.83 -22.75 8.38
C GLY A 182 2.69 -21.24 8.53
N ILE A 183 2.39 -20.50 7.45
CA ILE A 183 2.00 -19.10 7.53
C ILE A 183 0.62 -19.02 8.17
N ASP A 184 0.51 -18.25 9.24
CA ASP A 184 -0.76 -17.91 9.84
C ASP A 184 -1.38 -16.71 9.11
N PHE A 185 -2.57 -16.92 8.57
CA PHE A 185 -3.36 -15.88 7.93
C PHE A 185 -4.44 -15.33 8.85
N LYS A 186 -4.72 -15.92 10.01
CA LYS A 186 -5.84 -15.51 10.86
C LYS A 186 -5.33 -14.87 12.15
N LEU A 187 -5.04 -13.57 12.06
CA LEU A 187 -4.66 -12.75 13.21
C LEU A 187 -5.72 -12.85 14.34
N SER A 188 -5.42 -13.65 15.37
CA SER A 188 -6.29 -13.93 16.51
C SER A 188 -5.51 -13.77 17.81
N ILE A 189 -5.01 -12.56 18.06
CA ILE A 189 -4.08 -12.28 19.17
C ILE A 189 -4.84 -11.86 20.42
N GLY A 190 -4.48 -12.47 21.58
CA GLY A 190 -4.89 -12.14 22.95
C GLY A 190 -4.22 -10.87 23.52
N LYS A 191 -4.65 -10.37 24.69
CA LYS A 191 -4.14 -9.15 25.35
C LYS A 191 -2.63 -9.15 25.70
N GLN A 192 -1.94 -10.29 25.60
CA GLN A 192 -0.54 -10.49 26.01
C GLN A 192 0.43 -10.75 24.84
N ASP A 193 -0.05 -11.05 23.63
CA ASP A 193 0.80 -11.18 22.44
C ASP A 193 0.76 -9.88 21.60
N ASN A 194 1.90 -9.50 21.02
CA ASN A 194 2.04 -8.25 20.27
C ASN A 194 1.70 -8.50 18.79
N ILE A 195 0.79 -7.70 18.21
CA ILE A 195 0.48 -7.67 16.76
C ILE A 195 1.76 -7.68 15.93
N VAL A 196 2.80 -6.98 16.39
CA VAL A 196 4.08 -6.89 15.70
C VAL A 196 4.88 -8.19 15.76
N SER A 197 4.84 -8.93 16.87
CA SER A 197 5.51 -10.24 16.96
C SER A 197 4.92 -11.22 15.95
N TRP A 198 3.59 -11.27 15.83
CA TRP A 198 2.91 -12.10 14.84
C TRP A 198 3.21 -11.67 13.40
N LEU A 199 3.24 -10.36 13.14
CA LEU A 199 3.66 -9.84 11.83
C LEU A 199 5.08 -10.25 11.49
N LYS A 200 6.00 -10.16 12.47
CA LYS A 200 7.40 -10.53 12.32
C LYS A 200 7.56 -12.02 12.02
N GLU A 201 6.98 -12.89 12.83
CA GLU A 201 7.07 -14.34 12.66
C GLU A 201 6.55 -14.79 11.28
N ASN A 202 5.38 -14.28 10.87
CA ASN A 202 4.80 -14.66 9.59
C ASN A 202 5.54 -14.04 8.40
N LEU A 203 6.12 -12.83 8.57
CA LEU A 203 6.98 -12.25 7.56
C LEU A 203 8.27 -13.06 7.36
N GLU A 204 8.90 -13.52 8.44
CA GLU A 204 10.08 -14.40 8.40
C GLU A 204 9.75 -15.71 7.66
N LYS A 205 8.58 -16.32 7.93
CA LYS A 205 8.10 -17.50 7.19
C LYS A 205 7.92 -17.20 5.70
N CYS A 206 7.32 -16.05 5.35
CA CYS A 206 7.16 -15.63 3.94
C CYS A 206 8.51 -15.46 3.25
N LEU A 207 9.49 -14.83 3.91
CA LEU A 207 10.79 -14.56 3.33
C LEU A 207 11.62 -15.82 3.14
N ASN A 208 11.63 -16.71 4.14
CA ASN A 208 12.26 -18.03 4.04
C ASN A 208 11.67 -18.84 2.87
N MET A 209 10.35 -18.80 2.71
CA MET A 209 9.65 -19.51 1.62
C MET A 209 10.00 -18.99 0.23
N LEU A 210 10.32 -17.71 0.10
CA LEU A 210 10.65 -17.09 -1.18
C LEU A 210 12.14 -17.19 -1.53
N ASN A 211 12.98 -17.69 -0.61
CA ASN A 211 14.41 -17.35 -0.58
C ASN A 211 14.58 -15.82 -0.76
N GLY A 212 13.69 -15.05 -0.13
CA GLY A 212 13.59 -13.60 -0.19
C GLY A 212 14.66 -12.93 0.67
N ALA A 213 14.56 -11.60 0.83
CA ALA A 213 15.59 -10.69 1.29
C ALA A 213 16.32 -11.01 2.63
N VAL A 214 17.15 -12.06 2.65
CA VAL A 214 18.25 -12.29 3.61
C VAL A 214 19.60 -11.90 2.95
N SER A 215 19.57 -10.98 1.98
CA SER A 215 20.81 -10.47 1.40
C SER A 215 21.46 -9.52 2.41
N LYS A 216 22.71 -9.82 2.81
CA LYS A 216 23.57 -8.91 3.59
C LYS A 216 23.77 -7.54 2.91
N ASP A 217 23.42 -7.44 1.62
CA ASP A 217 23.52 -6.25 0.79
C ASP A 217 22.15 -5.93 0.15
N PRO A 218 21.33 -5.07 0.78
CA PRO A 218 19.96 -4.81 0.37
C PRO A 218 19.89 -4.02 -0.95
N ASN A 219 18.98 -4.40 -1.85
CA ASN A 219 18.72 -3.60 -3.04
C ASN A 219 18.09 -2.25 -2.62
N ILE A 220 18.65 -1.14 -3.09
CA ILE A 220 18.11 0.22 -2.85
C ILE A 220 17.49 0.85 -4.10
N ALA A 221 17.50 0.19 -5.26
CA ALA A 221 17.06 0.77 -6.53
C ALA A 221 15.53 0.98 -6.61
N TYR A 222 14.74 0.16 -5.90
CA TYR A 222 13.28 0.24 -5.90
C TYR A 222 12.67 -0.06 -4.52
N SER A 223 11.38 0.23 -4.37
CA SER A 223 10.66 0.00 -3.12
C SER A 223 10.60 -1.49 -2.74
N ASN A 224 11.16 -1.84 -1.58
CA ASN A 224 11.22 -3.22 -1.08
C ASN A 224 11.13 -3.27 0.45
N ILE A 225 11.27 -4.47 1.04
CA ILE A 225 11.15 -4.67 2.49
C ILE A 225 12.42 -5.23 3.17
N SER A 226 13.58 -5.16 2.52
CA SER A 226 14.86 -5.64 3.09
C SER A 226 15.19 -5.04 4.48
N ASN A 227 14.69 -3.83 4.75
CA ASN A 227 14.70 -3.23 6.08
C ASN A 227 13.33 -2.57 6.33
N LEU A 228 12.35 -3.36 6.73
CA LEU A 228 10.98 -2.88 6.93
C LEU A 228 10.87 -2.20 8.29
N ILE A 229 10.61 -0.89 8.27
CA ILE A 229 10.34 -0.14 9.50
C ILE A 229 8.85 0.12 9.56
N LEU A 230 8.23 -0.19 10.70
CA LEU A 230 6.83 0.13 10.94
C LEU A 230 6.63 0.84 12.28
N ARG A 231 5.57 1.63 12.35
CA ARG A 231 5.02 2.18 13.57
C ARG A 231 3.61 1.66 13.77
N ILE A 232 3.25 1.26 14.98
CA ILE A 232 1.89 0.87 15.37
C ILE A 232 1.34 1.82 16.41
N SER A 233 0.06 2.17 16.29
CA SER A 233 -0.62 3.02 17.27
C SER A 233 -0.59 2.43 18.69
N LYS A 234 -0.28 3.26 19.69
CA LYS A 234 -0.42 2.87 21.11
C LYS A 234 -1.89 2.72 21.52
N SER A 235 -2.76 3.51 20.90
CA SER A 235 -4.20 3.46 21.09
C SER A 235 -4.85 2.47 20.12
N SER A 236 -5.96 1.90 20.57
CA SER A 236 -6.88 1.14 19.73
C SER A 236 -8.14 1.97 19.46
N PHE A 237 -8.86 1.63 18.40
CA PHE A 237 -10.00 2.40 17.91
C PHE A 237 -11.19 1.50 17.63
N ARG A 238 -12.40 2.06 17.67
CA ARG A 238 -13.65 1.28 17.58
C ARG A 238 -14.00 0.91 16.14
N ASP A 239 -13.66 1.79 15.21
CA ASP A 239 -13.89 1.58 13.79
C ASP A 239 -12.71 2.06 12.94
N TRP A 240 -12.78 1.78 11.64
CA TRP A 240 -11.76 2.19 10.70
C TRP A 240 -11.65 3.72 10.56
N LYS A 241 -12.75 4.45 10.79
CA LYS A 241 -12.83 5.90 10.60
C LYS A 241 -12.02 6.59 11.69
N GLU A 242 -12.21 6.21 12.94
CA GLU A 242 -11.46 6.72 14.08
C GLU A 242 -9.96 6.43 13.93
N ALA A 243 -9.61 5.18 13.60
CA ALA A 243 -8.21 4.79 13.39
C ALA A 243 -7.54 5.58 12.26
N LEU A 244 -8.22 5.68 11.12
CA LEU A 244 -7.68 6.39 9.96
C LEU A 244 -7.64 7.91 10.18
N ASN A 245 -8.59 8.44 10.93
CA ASN A 245 -8.66 9.86 11.25
C ASN A 245 -7.54 10.28 12.20
N ASP A 246 -7.19 9.47 13.21
CA ASP A 246 -6.07 9.78 14.11
C ASP A 246 -4.75 9.96 13.34
N ILE A 247 -4.32 8.94 12.59
CA ILE A 247 -3.09 9.02 11.79
C ILE A 247 -3.20 10.03 10.65
N GLY A 248 -4.40 10.17 10.07
CA GLY A 248 -4.71 11.14 9.03
C GLY A 248 -4.56 12.57 9.50
N ASN A 249 -5.02 12.91 10.71
CA ASN A 249 -4.90 14.25 11.30
C ASN A 249 -3.43 14.60 11.53
N ARG A 250 -2.62 13.65 12.01
CA ARG A 250 -1.17 13.82 12.18
C ARG A 250 -0.50 14.11 10.85
N TYR A 251 -0.82 13.31 9.83
CA TYR A 251 -0.28 13.51 8.49
C TYR A 251 -0.73 14.84 7.86
N PHE A 252 -2.02 15.18 7.99
CA PHE A 252 -2.57 16.45 7.52
C PHE A 252 -1.88 17.65 8.17
N ASN A 253 -1.79 17.67 9.51
CA ASN A 253 -1.15 18.76 10.25
C ASN A 253 0.34 18.90 9.89
N PHE A 254 1.05 17.77 9.74
CA PHE A 254 2.44 17.78 9.28
C PHE A 254 2.56 18.37 7.86
N ARG A 255 1.68 17.97 6.92
CA ARG A 255 1.66 18.48 5.55
C ARG A 255 1.30 19.97 5.51
N LEU A 256 0.38 20.42 6.37
CA LEU A 256 -0.04 21.82 6.47
C LEU A 256 1.10 22.70 7.01
N LYS A 257 1.78 22.26 8.07
CA LYS A 257 2.97 22.96 8.64
C LYS A 257 4.09 23.10 7.60
N ASN A 258 4.27 22.10 6.74
CA ASN A 258 5.31 22.07 5.71
C ASN A 258 4.82 22.50 4.31
N LYS A 259 3.67 23.18 4.20
CA LYS A 259 3.08 23.55 2.89
C LYS A 259 4.00 24.41 2.01
N HIS A 260 4.89 25.19 2.62
CA HIS A 260 5.87 26.04 1.93
C HIS A 260 7.01 25.22 1.29
N LYS A 261 7.22 23.97 1.71
CA LYS A 261 8.26 23.05 1.21
C LYS A 261 7.71 22.10 0.14
N ILE A 262 7.02 22.65 -0.86
CA ILE A 262 6.19 21.86 -1.80
C ILE A 262 6.97 20.80 -2.58
N LEU A 263 8.22 21.11 -2.99
CA LEU A 263 9.06 20.15 -3.70
C LEU A 263 9.56 19.05 -2.76
N GLU A 264 9.94 19.41 -1.52
CA GLU A 264 10.38 18.43 -0.52
C GLU A 264 9.26 17.45 -0.19
N VAL A 265 8.01 17.90 -0.02
CA VAL A 265 6.87 16.99 0.24
C VAL A 265 6.53 16.07 -0.95
N GLY A 266 7.16 16.26 -2.11
CA GLY A 266 7.05 15.38 -3.28
C GLY A 266 7.45 13.93 -2.99
N VAL A 267 8.37 13.69 -2.03
CA VAL A 267 8.79 12.33 -1.64
C VAL A 267 7.69 11.51 -0.95
N PHE A 268 6.61 12.15 -0.51
CA PHE A 268 5.42 11.42 -0.02
C PHE A 268 4.57 10.83 -1.16
N GLY A 269 4.98 10.98 -2.42
CA GLY A 269 4.35 10.41 -3.61
C GLY A 269 3.98 11.47 -4.64
N LEU A 270 4.13 11.13 -5.91
CA LEU A 270 3.84 11.99 -7.06
C LEU A 270 2.56 11.55 -7.80
N PRO A 271 1.80 12.49 -8.39
CA PRO A 271 2.02 13.94 -8.35
C PRO A 271 1.46 14.55 -7.07
N VAL A 272 2.09 15.62 -6.59
CA VAL A 272 1.46 16.53 -5.62
C VAL A 272 0.82 17.67 -6.42
N LEU A 273 -0.50 17.83 -6.28
CA LEU A 273 -1.25 18.87 -6.98
C LEU A 273 -1.13 20.20 -6.25
N HIS A 274 -0.85 21.26 -7.00
CA HIS A 274 -0.86 22.64 -6.53
C HIS A 274 -2.24 23.29 -6.75
N ARG A 275 -2.53 24.37 -6.02
CA ARG A 275 -3.77 25.15 -6.17
C ARG A 275 -3.93 25.74 -7.58
N ASN A 276 -2.83 26.08 -8.22
CA ASN A 276 -2.80 26.64 -9.58
C ASN A 276 -2.79 25.57 -10.69
N LYS A 277 -3.15 24.32 -10.38
CA LYS A 277 -3.08 23.13 -11.26
C LYS A 277 -1.68 22.65 -11.63
N ASP A 278 -0.62 23.34 -11.18
CA ASP A 278 0.76 22.84 -11.31
C ASP A 278 0.92 21.49 -10.59
N LYS A 279 1.81 20.65 -11.11
CA LYS A 279 2.06 19.31 -10.58
C LYS A 279 3.52 19.18 -10.19
N VAL A 280 3.78 18.67 -8.99
CA VAL A 280 5.12 18.21 -8.65
C VAL A 280 5.38 16.90 -9.41
N ILE A 281 6.45 16.89 -10.21
CA ILE A 281 6.91 15.74 -11.00
C ILE A 281 8.40 15.50 -10.76
N ALA A 282 8.93 14.39 -11.26
CA ALA A 282 10.38 14.18 -11.34
C ALA A 282 10.86 14.26 -12.79
N VAL A 283 12.06 14.82 -12.99
CA VAL A 283 12.68 14.98 -14.31
C VAL A 283 14.14 14.57 -14.27
N LYS A 284 14.62 13.96 -15.35
CA LYS A 284 16.05 13.67 -15.57
C LYS A 284 16.41 14.08 -16.99
N GLU A 285 17.55 14.76 -17.12
CA GLU A 285 18.11 15.20 -18.40
C GLU A 285 19.45 14.50 -18.58
N PHE A 286 19.60 13.82 -19.72
CA PHE A 286 20.81 13.08 -20.06
C PHE A 286 21.77 13.98 -20.83
N ALA A 287 23.06 13.64 -20.84
CA ALA A 287 24.08 14.37 -21.60
C ALA A 287 23.76 14.47 -23.11
N SER A 288 22.98 13.52 -23.64
CA SER A 288 22.46 13.54 -25.01
C SER A 288 21.33 14.55 -25.26
N GLY A 289 20.93 15.35 -24.27
CA GLY A 289 19.78 16.26 -24.33
C GLY A 289 18.41 15.58 -24.16
N ARG A 290 18.36 14.25 -24.07
CA ARG A 290 17.11 13.51 -23.81
C ARG A 290 16.56 13.87 -22.44
N LYS A 291 15.26 14.20 -22.37
CA LYS A 291 14.55 14.49 -21.12
C LYS A 291 13.54 13.38 -20.81
N VAL A 292 13.56 12.88 -19.58
CA VAL A 292 12.60 11.88 -19.08
C VAL A 292 11.80 12.51 -17.94
N LYS A 293 10.47 12.38 -17.99
CA LYS A 293 9.54 12.86 -16.95
C LYS A 293 8.87 11.67 -16.25
N ILE A 294 8.81 11.71 -14.92
CA ILE A 294 8.01 10.78 -14.10
C ILE A 294 6.87 11.57 -13.46
N ASN A 295 5.66 11.32 -13.95
CA ASN A 295 4.44 11.99 -13.49
C ASN A 295 3.80 11.31 -12.27
N ARG A 296 4.16 10.06 -11.99
CA ARG A 296 3.55 9.25 -10.92
C ARG A 296 4.62 8.41 -10.25
N ARG A 297 4.67 8.49 -8.92
CA ARG A 297 5.51 7.65 -8.08
C ARG A 297 4.77 7.41 -6.78
N SER A 298 4.51 6.14 -6.48
CA SER A 298 3.80 5.80 -5.24
C SER A 298 4.63 6.13 -4.01
N SER A 299 3.95 6.53 -2.93
CA SER A 299 4.57 6.87 -1.65
C SER A 299 5.39 5.69 -1.09
N PRO A 300 6.58 5.94 -0.52
CA PRO A 300 7.32 4.93 0.24
C PRO A 300 6.66 4.61 1.59
N ILE A 301 5.68 5.43 2.01
CA ILE A 301 4.91 5.24 3.25
C ILE A 301 3.54 4.65 2.92
N ILE A 302 3.14 3.64 3.69
CA ILE A 302 1.84 2.97 3.60
C ILE A 302 1.11 3.15 4.92
N PHE A 303 -0.12 3.63 4.84
CA PHE A 303 -1.06 3.70 5.95
C PHE A 303 -1.90 2.43 5.89
N LYS A 304 -1.86 1.64 6.96
CA LYS A 304 -2.46 0.31 7.04
C LYS A 304 -3.35 0.24 8.27
N LEU A 305 -4.53 -0.34 8.12
CA LEU A 305 -5.38 -0.72 9.24
C LEU A 305 -5.29 -2.23 9.49
N ILE A 306 -5.16 -2.59 10.76
CA ILE A 306 -5.23 -3.96 11.26
C ILE A 306 -6.45 -4.04 12.18
N TYR A 307 -7.17 -5.14 12.09
CA TYR A 307 -8.36 -5.44 12.89
C TYR A 307 -8.14 -6.75 13.65
N THR A 308 -8.28 -6.72 14.96
CA THR A 308 -8.23 -7.89 15.84
C THR A 308 -9.01 -7.59 17.11
N GLN A 309 -9.63 -8.60 17.73
CA GLN A 309 -10.44 -8.45 18.95
C GLN A 309 -11.49 -7.31 18.89
N ASN A 310 -12.15 -7.12 17.75
CA ASN A 310 -13.12 -6.04 17.53
C ASN A 310 -12.56 -4.61 17.68
N MET A 311 -11.24 -4.46 17.61
CA MET A 311 -10.56 -3.18 17.68
C MET A 311 -9.68 -2.97 16.45
N TYR A 312 -9.53 -1.70 16.09
CA TYR A 312 -8.68 -1.24 14.99
C TYR A 312 -7.39 -0.65 15.53
N PHE A 313 -6.30 -0.90 14.80
CA PHE A 313 -5.00 -0.26 14.98
C PHE A 313 -4.55 0.29 13.64
N TRP A 314 -3.93 1.47 13.65
CA TRP A 314 -3.22 1.94 12.47
C TRP A 314 -1.75 1.56 12.55
N LEU A 315 -1.22 1.15 11.41
CA LEU A 315 0.19 0.95 11.16
C LEU A 315 0.63 1.96 10.11
N LEU A 316 1.81 2.51 10.32
CA LEU A 316 2.53 3.26 9.31
C LEU A 316 3.75 2.42 8.91
N ILE A 317 3.83 2.03 7.64
CA ILE A 317 4.89 1.16 7.12
C ILE A 317 5.76 1.98 6.18
N ARG A 318 7.08 1.95 6.38
CA ARG A 318 8.06 2.59 5.52
C ARG A 318 8.82 1.52 4.74
N LEU A 319 8.66 1.55 3.42
CA LEU A 319 9.41 0.70 2.50
C LEU A 319 10.85 1.23 2.36
N ASN A 320 11.80 0.31 2.17
CA ASN A 320 13.18 0.64 1.83
C ASN A 320 13.31 0.99 0.34
N GLY A 321 14.45 1.56 -0.06
CA GLY A 321 14.80 1.90 -1.43
C GLY A 321 14.68 3.38 -1.75
N LYS A 322 15.34 3.80 -2.84
CA LYS A 322 15.32 5.17 -3.34
C LYS A 322 13.93 5.53 -3.86
N PHE A 323 13.54 6.78 -3.63
CA PHE A 323 12.25 7.28 -4.10
C PHE A 323 12.28 7.41 -5.62
N LEU A 324 13.41 7.88 -6.15
CA LEU A 324 13.71 8.03 -7.56
C LEU A 324 15.14 7.54 -7.82
N GLU A 325 15.42 7.10 -9.04
CA GLU A 325 16.77 6.73 -9.46
C GLU A 325 17.71 7.95 -9.45
N ASP A 326 19.02 7.70 -9.41
CA ASP A 326 20.02 8.76 -9.37
C ASP A 326 19.94 9.68 -10.59
N GLY A 327 20.09 10.98 -10.34
CA GLY A 327 19.98 12.04 -11.35
C GLY A 327 18.56 12.51 -11.66
N PHE A 328 17.52 11.92 -11.05
CA PHE A 328 16.18 12.51 -11.09
C PHE A 328 16.04 13.64 -10.08
N LEU A 329 15.50 14.77 -10.53
CA LEU A 329 15.21 15.95 -9.71
C LEU A 329 13.70 16.18 -9.62
N ILE A 330 13.23 16.65 -8.47
CA ILE A 330 11.84 17.04 -8.24
C ILE A 330 11.64 18.50 -8.66
N THR A 331 10.60 18.76 -9.44
CA THR A 331 10.26 20.10 -9.94
C THR A 331 8.76 20.31 -10.09
N LEU A 332 8.33 21.55 -10.32
CA LEU A 332 6.98 21.88 -10.75
C LEU A 332 6.87 21.78 -12.28
N ASP A 333 5.91 21.00 -12.76
CA ASP A 333 5.47 20.98 -14.16
C ASP A 333 4.59 22.22 -14.40
N LYS A 334 5.22 23.32 -14.82
CA LYS A 334 4.53 24.55 -15.22
C LYS A 334 4.09 24.43 -16.67
N GLN A 335 2.82 24.74 -16.97
CA GLN A 335 2.31 24.71 -18.35
C GLN A 335 2.86 25.84 -19.24
N GLN A 336 3.58 26.82 -18.69
CA GLN A 336 4.27 27.87 -19.45
C GLN A 336 5.78 27.63 -19.41
N GLU A 337 6.36 27.28 -20.57
CA GLU A 337 7.73 26.78 -20.74
C GLU A 337 8.86 27.79 -20.40
N ASN A 338 8.54 29.06 -20.13
CA ASN A 338 9.54 30.14 -20.10
C ASN A 338 9.93 30.66 -18.71
N LYS A 339 9.59 29.98 -17.60
CA LYS A 339 10.14 30.33 -16.28
C LYS A 339 10.98 29.19 -15.71
N PRO A 340 12.23 29.45 -15.25
CA PRO A 340 13.00 28.43 -14.56
C PRO A 340 12.20 27.91 -13.36
N SER A 341 11.94 26.61 -13.35
CA SER A 341 11.37 25.90 -12.22
C SER A 341 12.53 25.43 -11.34
N SER A 342 12.51 25.79 -10.06
CA SER A 342 13.46 25.25 -9.06
C SER A 342 13.43 23.72 -9.10
N LYS A 343 14.60 23.10 -9.21
CA LYS A 343 14.79 21.65 -9.17
C LYS A 343 15.52 21.30 -7.88
N ILE A 344 15.08 20.27 -7.18
CA ILE A 344 15.77 19.77 -5.98
C ILE A 344 15.99 18.26 -6.08
N GLU A 345 17.02 17.77 -5.40
CA GLU A 345 17.17 16.33 -5.20
C GLU A 345 16.11 15.80 -4.23
N PRO A 346 15.63 14.55 -4.42
CA PRO A 346 14.74 13.90 -3.48
C PRO A 346 15.42 13.75 -2.12
N ASN A 347 14.80 14.27 -1.06
CA ASN A 347 15.37 14.24 0.28
C ASN A 347 14.41 13.57 1.29
N TYR A 348 14.90 12.55 1.99
CA TYR A 348 14.13 11.80 2.98
C TYR A 348 13.98 12.48 4.33
N LYS A 349 14.72 13.56 4.62
CA LYS A 349 14.65 14.29 5.91
C LYS A 349 13.24 14.71 6.28
N ILE A 350 12.39 15.05 5.32
CA ILE A 350 10.99 15.42 5.58
C ILE A 350 10.12 14.21 5.94
N ILE A 351 10.43 13.02 5.43
CA ILE A 351 9.81 11.77 5.86
C ILE A 351 10.30 11.43 7.27
N ASP A 352 11.60 11.57 7.54
CA ASP A 352 12.17 11.31 8.88
C ASP A 352 11.54 12.24 9.92
N ALA A 353 11.39 13.54 9.62
CA ALA A 353 10.71 14.48 10.49
C ALA A 353 9.24 14.13 10.74
N PHE A 354 8.52 13.63 9.73
CA PHE A 354 7.16 13.12 9.93
C PHE A 354 7.17 11.87 10.82
N TRP A 355 8.08 10.95 10.55
CA TRP A 355 8.22 9.70 11.29
C TRP A 355 8.49 9.94 12.77
N GLU A 356 9.43 10.84 13.09
CA GLU A 356 9.75 11.24 14.48
C GLU A 356 8.59 11.93 15.19
N SER A 357 7.78 12.71 14.46
CA SER A 357 6.61 13.38 15.04
C SER A 357 5.55 12.41 15.61
N LEU A 358 5.65 11.12 15.24
CA LEU A 358 4.72 10.07 15.68
C LEU A 358 5.19 9.32 16.94
N LYS A 359 6.40 9.59 17.46
CA LYS A 359 6.99 8.84 18.59
C LYS A 359 6.14 8.85 19.87
N ALA A 360 5.44 9.94 20.14
CA ALA A 360 4.54 10.01 21.31
C ALA A 360 3.33 9.06 21.20
N TYR A 361 2.87 8.80 19.97
CA TYR A 361 1.57 8.16 19.67
C TYR A 361 1.69 6.73 19.19
N SER A 362 2.91 6.27 18.94
CA SER A 362 3.19 4.97 18.35
C SER A 362 4.47 4.37 18.89
N GLU A 363 4.57 3.07 18.74
CA GLU A 363 5.80 2.32 18.95
C GLU A 363 6.40 1.96 17.60
N GLU A 364 7.72 2.07 17.49
CA GLU A 364 8.46 1.74 16.29
C GLU A 364 9.08 0.35 16.40
N TYR A 365 9.05 -0.38 15.29
CA TYR A 365 9.63 -1.69 15.16
C TYR A 365 10.36 -1.81 13.83
N VAL A 366 11.50 -2.51 13.88
CA VAL A 366 12.27 -2.89 12.69
C VAL A 366 12.07 -4.39 12.49
N LEU A 367 11.44 -4.75 11.38
CA LEU A 367 11.32 -6.13 10.94
C LEU A 367 12.45 -6.35 9.94
N LYS A 368 13.51 -7.02 10.39
CA LYS A 368 14.58 -7.46 9.50
C LYS A 368 14.00 -8.51 8.55
N GLY A 369 14.28 -8.34 7.27
CA GLY A 369 14.00 -9.36 6.27
C GLY A 369 14.93 -10.56 6.39
#